data_AF-A0A812ZVJ2-F1
#
_entry.id   AF-A0A812ZVJ2-F1
#
_cell.length_a   1.000
_cell.length_b   1.000
_cell.length_c   1.000
_cell.angle_alpha   90.00
_cell.angle_beta   90.00
_cell.angle_gamma   90.00
#
_symmetry.space_group_name_H-M   'P 1'
#
loop_
_entity.id
_entity.type
_entity.pdbx_description
1 polymer ?
#
loop_
_entity_poly.entity_id
_entity_poly.type
_entity_poly.pdbx_seq_one_letter_code
_entity_poly.pdbx_strand_id
1 'polypeptide(L)'
;TGEAHNAVRQLDPGQKNITSSTGSTEHALAMGTNGLLGPFSWIGLCGPKMLSAKGRCFTFDYGADGFGRGEGTSGILMQVTHEEPTERLAIFCGTNINQDG
;
A
#
# COMPACT_ATOMS: atom_id res chain seq x y z
N THR A 1 -0.85 -4.21 -22.94
CA THR A 1 0.23 -5.02 -22.33
C THR A 1 -0.03 -5.38 -20.86
N GLY A 2 -1.01 -4.76 -20.17
CA GLY A 2 -1.41 -5.15 -18.80
C GLY A 2 -2.34 -6.36 -18.70
N GLU A 3 -3.07 -6.73 -19.75
CA GLU A 3 -3.98 -7.90 -19.72
C GLU A 3 -3.24 -9.24 -19.65
N ALA A 4 -2.07 -9.36 -20.30
CA ALA A 4 -1.31 -10.61 -20.32
C ALA A 4 -0.67 -10.96 -18.97
N HIS A 5 -0.31 -9.96 -18.15
CA HIS A 5 0.30 -10.19 -16.84
C HIS A 5 -0.71 -10.68 -15.78
N ASN A 6 -1.97 -10.22 -15.86
CA ASN A 6 -3.01 -10.67 -14.94
C ASN A 6 -3.50 -12.09 -15.23
N ALA A 7 -3.30 -12.60 -16.46
CA ALA A 7 -3.75 -13.93 -16.87
C ALA A 7 -2.92 -15.09 -16.25
N VAL A 8 -1.72 -14.82 -15.74
CA VAL A 8 -0.81 -15.84 -15.18
C VAL A 8 -0.95 -15.98 -13.65
N ARG A 9 -1.62 -15.03 -12.99
CA ARG A 9 -1.94 -15.16 -11.57
C ARG A 9 -3.12 -16.12 -11.41
N GLN A 10 -2.85 -17.34 -10.94
CA GLN A 10 -3.91 -18.18 -10.38
C GLN A 10 -4.59 -17.35 -9.28
N LEU A 11 -5.87 -17.05 -9.48
CA LEU A 11 -6.69 -16.40 -8.47
C LEU A 11 -6.75 -17.35 -7.28
N ASP A 12 -6.17 -16.96 -6.14
CA ASP A 12 -6.35 -17.68 -4.89
C ASP A 12 -7.85 -17.77 -4.60
N PRO A 13 -8.45 -18.97 -4.50
CA PRO A 13 -9.90 -19.12 -4.32
C PRO A 13 -10.46 -18.42 -3.06
N GLY A 14 -9.59 -18.11 -2.10
CA GLY A 14 -9.93 -17.38 -0.87
C GLY A 14 -9.75 -15.87 -0.93
N GLN A 15 -9.11 -15.31 -1.97
CA GLN A 15 -8.85 -13.88 -2.06
C GLN A 15 -10.03 -13.18 -2.75
N LYS A 16 -10.94 -12.64 -1.93
CA LYS A 16 -12.05 -11.81 -2.41
C LYS A 16 -11.50 -10.50 -2.96
N ASN A 17 -11.56 -10.34 -4.28
CA ASN A 17 -11.26 -9.05 -4.90
C ASN A 17 -12.45 -8.11 -4.71
N ILE A 18 -12.18 -6.82 -4.53
CA ILE A 18 -13.20 -5.78 -4.66
C ILE A 18 -13.40 -5.60 -6.16
N THR A 19 -14.18 -6.49 -6.77
CA THR A 19 -14.42 -6.49 -8.22
C THR A 19 -15.89 -6.81 -8.46
N SER A 20 -16.48 -6.09 -9.42
CA SER A 20 -17.87 -6.28 -9.83
C SER A 20 -18.16 -7.69 -10.38
N SER A 21 -17.16 -8.51 -10.73
CA SER A 21 -17.37 -9.75 -11.50
C SER A 21 -17.07 -11.07 -10.80
N THR A 22 -16.42 -11.13 -9.62
CA THR A 22 -16.08 -12.44 -8.99
C THR A 22 -16.21 -12.52 -7.46
N GLY A 23 -16.81 -11.51 -6.82
CA GLY A 23 -17.11 -11.53 -5.39
C GLY A 23 -17.52 -10.15 -4.90
N SER A 24 -18.81 -9.83 -5.00
CA SER A 24 -19.30 -8.47 -4.75
C SER A 24 -19.32 -8.17 -3.25
N THR A 25 -18.34 -7.42 -2.77
CA THR A 25 -18.51 -6.65 -1.53
C THR A 25 -18.81 -5.22 -1.96
N GLU A 26 -20.00 -4.72 -1.63
CA GLU A 26 -20.43 -3.37 -2.00
C GLU A 26 -19.54 -2.30 -1.35
N HIS A 27 -19.06 -2.58 -0.14
CA HIS A 27 -18.17 -1.73 0.63
C HIS A 27 -16.92 -2.47 1.07
N ALA A 28 -15.78 -1.78 1.08
CA ALA A 28 -14.54 -2.33 1.58
C ALA A 28 -13.78 -1.30 2.41
N LEU A 29 -13.32 -1.71 3.58
CA LEU A 29 -12.45 -0.92 4.43
C LEU A 29 -11.01 -1.41 4.25
N ALA A 30 -10.12 -0.54 3.80
CA ALA A 30 -8.69 -0.78 3.75
C ALA A 30 -7.99 0.14 4.75
N MET A 31 -7.07 -0.39 5.55
CA MET A 31 -6.37 0.37 6.60
C MET A 31 -4.90 -0.04 6.68
N GLY A 32 -4.08 0.85 7.23
CA GLY A 32 -2.66 0.59 7.51
C GLY A 32 -2.22 1.35 8.75
N THR A 33 -1.42 0.69 9.59
CA THR A 33 -0.86 1.27 10.82
C THR A 33 0.61 0.91 10.95
N ASN A 34 1.40 1.83 11.51
CA ASN A 34 2.80 1.61 11.85
C ASN A 34 3.14 2.34 13.16
N GLY A 35 3.75 1.61 14.09
CA GLY A 35 4.19 2.11 15.39
C GLY A 35 5.65 1.76 15.69
N LEU A 36 6.37 2.69 16.32
CA LEU A 36 7.76 2.57 16.73
C LEU A 36 7.85 2.15 18.20
N LEU A 37 7.28 0.98 18.51
CA LEU A 37 7.02 0.53 19.88
C LEU A 37 8.28 0.13 20.68
N GLY A 38 9.44 0.09 20.04
CA GLY A 38 10.68 -0.27 20.70
C GLY A 38 11.90 -0.20 19.77
N PRO A 39 13.10 -0.27 20.36
CA PRO A 39 14.35 0.04 19.68
C PRO A 39 14.80 -1.05 18.71
N PHE A 40 14.39 -2.31 18.89
CA PHE A 40 14.94 -3.43 18.10
C PHE A 40 14.67 -3.30 16.60
N SER A 41 13.46 -2.87 16.22
CA SER A 41 13.14 -2.61 14.81
C SER A 41 13.98 -1.47 14.23
N TRP A 42 14.35 -0.48 15.04
CA TRP A 42 15.22 0.61 14.63
C TRP A 42 16.66 0.12 14.43
N ILE A 43 17.20 -0.59 15.43
CA ILE A 43 18.56 -1.15 15.41
C ILE A 43 18.73 -2.11 14.23
N GLY A 44 17.73 -2.96 13.96
CA GLY A 44 17.76 -3.91 12.84
C GLY A 44 17.90 -3.23 11.47
N LEU A 45 17.42 -2.00 11.32
CA LEU A 45 17.53 -1.22 10.07
C LEU A 45 18.85 -0.44 9.97
N CYS A 46 19.60 -0.26 11.06
CA CYS A 46 20.90 0.39 11.05
C CYS A 46 21.98 -0.45 10.34
N GLY A 47 22.03 -1.76 10.63
CA GLY A 47 23.00 -2.69 10.03
C GLY A 47 23.03 -2.68 8.49
N PRO A 48 21.89 -2.80 7.81
CA PRO A 48 21.81 -2.69 6.34
C PRO A 48 21.89 -1.25 5.82
N LYS A 49 22.15 -0.25 6.67
CA LYS A 49 22.22 1.18 6.32
C LYS A 49 20.95 1.73 5.66
N MET A 50 19.78 1.30 6.13
CA MET A 50 18.49 1.76 5.59
C MET A 50 18.08 3.13 6.15
N LEU A 51 18.58 3.51 7.32
CA LEU A 51 18.19 4.72 8.02
C LEU A 51 19.15 5.89 7.74
N SER A 52 18.57 7.07 7.48
CA SER A 52 19.35 8.31 7.42
C SER A 52 19.87 8.69 8.81
N ALA A 53 21.15 9.01 8.92
CA ALA A 53 21.74 9.51 10.18
C ALA A 53 21.16 10.87 10.60
N LYS A 54 20.58 11.61 9.65
CA LYS A 54 19.91 12.90 9.87
C LYS A 54 18.44 12.73 10.28
N GLY A 55 17.92 11.49 10.30
CA GLY A 55 16.59 11.15 10.77
C GLY A 55 15.43 11.65 9.89
N ARG A 56 15.69 11.96 8.61
CA ARG A 56 14.68 12.47 7.67
C ARG A 56 14.83 11.85 6.29
N CYS A 57 13.76 11.85 5.51
CA CYS A 57 13.79 11.46 4.10
C CYS A 57 14.14 12.67 3.24
N PHE A 58 15.25 12.60 2.51
CA PHE A 58 15.61 13.60 1.49
C PHE A 58 15.21 13.08 0.11
N THR A 59 13.90 12.94 -0.12
CA THR A 59 13.35 12.26 -1.29
C THR A 59 13.84 12.91 -2.59
N PHE A 60 14.52 12.12 -3.42
CA PHE A 60 15.11 12.54 -4.70
C PHE A 60 16.21 13.61 -4.62
N ASP A 61 16.74 13.89 -3.43
CA ASP A 61 17.89 14.78 -3.25
C ASP A 61 19.21 14.06 -3.53
N TYR A 62 20.21 14.79 -4.03
CA TYR A 62 21.55 14.26 -4.26
C TYR A 62 22.22 13.71 -2.99
N GLY A 63 21.93 14.31 -1.83
CA GLY A 63 22.47 13.93 -0.54
C GLY A 63 21.64 12.91 0.23
N ALA A 64 20.70 12.20 -0.42
CA ALA A 64 19.89 11.16 0.21
C ALA A 64 20.76 9.98 0.69
N ASP A 65 20.66 9.64 1.98
CA ASP A 65 21.51 8.65 2.66
C ASP A 65 20.72 7.56 3.40
N GLY A 66 19.43 7.44 3.11
CA GLY A 66 18.49 6.53 3.77
C GLY A 66 17.14 7.21 4.01
N PHE A 67 16.26 6.56 4.78
CA PHE A 67 14.96 7.14 5.14
C PHE A 67 14.85 7.41 6.65
N GLY A 68 13.96 8.33 7.03
CA GLY A 68 13.53 8.53 8.40
C GLY A 68 12.28 7.71 8.69
N ARG A 69 12.22 7.02 9.84
CA ARG A 69 11.03 6.26 10.24
C ARG A 69 9.95 7.21 10.77
N GLY A 70 8.70 6.92 10.47
CA GLY A 70 7.53 7.63 11.00
C GLY A 70 6.52 6.67 11.61
N GLU A 71 5.59 7.21 12.38
CA GLU A 71 4.42 6.52 12.91
C GLU A 71 3.16 7.03 12.19
N GLY A 72 2.09 6.23 12.23
CA GLY A 72 0.81 6.68 11.71
C GLY A 72 -0.20 5.55 11.58
N THR A 73 -1.46 5.94 11.48
CA THR A 73 -2.57 5.06 11.12
C THR A 73 -3.41 5.74 10.04
N SER A 74 -4.03 4.95 9.19
CA SER A 74 -4.84 5.43 8.07
C SER A 74 -5.89 4.40 7.68
N GLY A 75 -6.98 4.88 7.07
CA GLY A 75 -8.03 4.04 6.54
C GLY A 75 -8.80 4.72 5.42
N ILE A 76 -9.26 3.93 4.46
CA ILE A 76 -10.14 4.35 3.38
C ILE A 76 -11.34 3.40 3.32
N LEU A 77 -12.53 3.97 3.21
CA LEU A 77 -13.74 3.26 2.86
C LEU A 77 -13.94 3.39 1.35
N MET A 78 -13.99 2.26 0.67
CA MET A 78 -14.28 2.17 -0.75
C MET A 78 -15.68 1.59 -0.94
N GLN A 79 -16.37 2.05 -1.97
CA GLN A 79 -17.63 1.50 -2.41
C GLN A 79 -17.57 1.23 -3.91
N VAL A 80 -18.06 0.07 -4.33
CA VAL A 80 -18.27 -0.21 -5.75
C VAL A 80 -19.67 0.25 -6.10
N THR A 81 -19.77 1.37 -6.81
CA THR A 81 -21.06 1.94 -7.22
C THR A 81 -20.97 2.58 -8.61
N HIS A 82 -22.08 2.54 -9.34
CA HIS A 82 -22.28 3.28 -10.59
C HIS A 82 -23.01 4.61 -10.35
N GLU A 83 -23.48 4.84 -9.13
CA GLU A 83 -24.11 6.08 -8.71
C GLU A 83 -23.05 7.13 -8.31
N GLU A 84 -23.42 8.40 -8.40
CA GLU A 84 -22.60 9.49 -7.87
C GLU A 84 -22.87 9.63 -6.35
N PRO A 85 -21.90 9.28 -5.48
CA PRO A 85 -22.11 9.35 -4.04
C PRO A 85 -22.00 10.80 -3.56
N THR A 86 -22.68 11.10 -2.45
CA THR A 86 -22.71 12.44 -1.84
C THR A 86 -21.32 12.94 -1.44
N GLU A 87 -20.42 12.04 -1.03
CA GLU A 87 -19.05 12.35 -0.63
C GLU A 87 -18.06 11.41 -1.33
N ARG A 88 -17.40 11.91 -2.39
CA ARG A 88 -16.34 11.20 -3.11
C ARG A 88 -15.03 11.98 -3.00
N LEU A 89 -14.02 11.39 -2.37
CA LEU A 89 -12.68 12.00 -2.32
C LEU A 89 -11.88 11.72 -3.61
N ALA A 90 -11.97 10.49 -4.14
CA ALA A 90 -11.26 10.05 -5.33
C ALA A 90 -11.94 8.82 -5.96
N ILE A 91 -11.53 8.48 -7.19
CA ILE A 91 -11.89 7.24 -7.87
C ILE A 91 -10.66 6.32 -7.89
N PHE A 92 -10.84 5.06 -7.52
CA PHE A 92 -9.79 4.05 -7.53
C PHE A 92 -9.80 3.27 -8.86
N CYS A 93 -8.97 3.71 -9.81
CA CYS A 93 -8.99 3.18 -11.18
C CYS A 93 -8.39 1.76 -11.32
N GLY A 94 -7.60 1.30 -10.35
CA GLY A 94 -7.03 -0.05 -10.35
C GLY A 94 -5.71 -0.16 -9.59
N THR A 95 -5.27 -1.40 -9.37
CA THR A 95 -3.98 -1.73 -8.74
C THR A 95 -3.34 -2.94 -9.41
N ASN A 96 -2.03 -3.07 -9.19
CA ASN A 96 -1.30 -4.27 -9.54
C ASN A 96 -0.24 -4.53 -8.46
N ILE A 97 0.13 -5.80 -8.28
CA ILE A 97 1.16 -6.26 -7.35
C ILE A 97 2.01 -7.29 -8.09
N ASN A 98 3.33 -7.12 -8.07
CA ASN A 98 4.32 -8.09 -8.53
C ASN A 98 5.47 -8.22 -7.51
N GLN A 99 6.47 -9.03 -7.86
CA GLN A 99 7.74 -9.16 -7.12
C GLN A 99 8.87 -9.04 -8.14
N ASP A 100 10.04 -8.57 -7.69
CA ASP A 100 11.18 -8.27 -8.59
C ASP A 100 11.89 -9.52 -9.15
N GLY A 101 11.60 -10.72 -8.63
CA GLY A 101 12.14 -12.00 -9.09
C GLY A 101 11.62 -13.21 -8.31
#